data_AF-A0A2J6SFW2-F1
#
_entry.id   AF-A0A2J6SFW2-F1
#
_cell.length_a   1.000
_cell.length_b   1.000
_cell.length_c   1.000
_cell.angle_alpha   90.00
_cell.angle_beta   90.00
_cell.angle_gamma   90.00
#
_symmetry.space_group_name_H-M   'P 1'
#
loop_
_entity.id
_entity.type
_entity.pdbx_description
1 polymer ?
#
loop_
_entity_poly.entity_id
_entity_poly.type
_entity_poly.pdbx_seq_one_letter_code
_entity_poly.pdbx_strand_id
1 'polypeptide(L)'
;QAARDGLQYFWVDTCYINKSRDSELTEAINSMFRWYREAAICYVYLADVWTKEQPDPSSKPWEAAFRNSRWFTRGWTLQELLAPPVVEFFSSNGNRLGDKQLLEEQLFQITGIPVLALRGRRPLSDFSFDERVLWARNRNTKREEDLAYSMLGIFDISIPVIYGEEKEKAFRRLTRE
;
A
#
# COMPACT_ATOMS: atom_id res chain seq x y z
N GLN A 1 12.55 12.93 -4.94
CA GLN A 1 13.25 11.65 -5.15
C GLN A 1 13.20 11.22 -6.61
N ALA A 2 12.02 11.07 -7.22
CA ALA A 2 11.86 10.73 -8.66
C ALA A 2 12.87 11.36 -9.63
N ALA A 3 13.07 12.68 -9.57
CA ALA A 3 14.06 13.38 -10.41
C ALA A 3 15.52 12.91 -10.20
N ARG A 4 15.90 12.55 -8.97
CA ARG A 4 17.23 11.99 -8.67
C ARG A 4 17.41 10.59 -9.29
N ASP A 5 16.33 9.84 -9.39
CA ASP A 5 16.32 8.50 -9.99
C ASP A 5 16.05 8.54 -11.50
N GLY A 6 16.06 9.73 -12.12
CA GLY A 6 15.89 9.91 -13.56
C GLY A 6 14.46 9.71 -14.08
N LEU A 7 13.46 9.67 -13.20
CA LEU A 7 12.06 9.52 -13.58
C LEU A 7 11.46 10.87 -14.01
N GLN A 8 10.90 10.90 -15.22
CA GLN A 8 10.31 12.12 -15.81
C GLN A 8 8.94 12.47 -15.25
N TYR A 9 8.19 11.46 -14.81
CA TYR A 9 6.81 11.59 -14.34
C TYR A 9 6.67 10.90 -12.99
N PHE A 10 5.81 11.47 -12.14
CA PHE A 10 5.39 10.83 -10.90
C PHE A 10 3.91 11.13 -10.67
N TRP A 11 3.26 10.24 -9.93
CA TRP A 11 1.85 10.33 -9.61
C TRP A 11 1.67 10.32 -8.09
N VAL A 12 0.68 11.08 -7.63
CA VAL A 12 0.30 11.19 -6.21
C VAL A 12 -1.22 11.12 -6.11
N ASP A 13 -1.73 10.07 -5.48
CA ASP A 13 -3.17 9.79 -5.33
C ASP A 13 -3.99 10.99 -4.83
N THR A 14 -3.45 11.77 -3.90
CA THR A 14 -4.09 12.94 -3.32
C THR A 14 -4.25 14.12 -4.28
N CYS A 15 -3.45 14.21 -5.34
CA CYS A 15 -3.46 15.33 -6.29
C CYS A 15 -4.18 15.01 -7.60
N TYR A 16 -4.18 13.74 -8.03
CA TYR A 16 -4.56 13.35 -9.39
C TYR A 16 -5.86 12.53 -9.49
N ILE A 17 -6.56 12.27 -8.38
CA ILE A 17 -7.89 11.64 -8.41
C ILE A 17 -8.95 12.70 -8.09
N ASN A 18 -9.79 13.03 -9.06
CA ASN A 18 -10.92 13.92 -8.79
C ASN A 18 -12.04 13.17 -8.06
N LYS A 19 -12.13 13.40 -6.75
CA LYS A 19 -13.15 12.80 -5.88
C LYS A 19 -14.55 13.39 -6.04
N SER A 20 -14.73 14.41 -6.88
CA SER A 20 -16.03 15.06 -7.15
C SER A 20 -16.78 14.46 -8.34
N ARG A 21 -16.14 13.60 -9.14
CA ARG A 21 -16.75 12.92 -10.28
C ARG A 21 -16.82 11.42 -10.02
N ASP A 22 -18.01 10.89 -9.79
CA ASP A 22 -18.22 9.50 -9.39
C ASP A 22 -17.68 8.48 -10.41
N SER A 23 -17.77 8.79 -11.71
CA SER A 23 -17.23 7.93 -12.77
C SER A 23 -15.71 7.84 -12.74
N GLU A 24 -15.03 9.00 -12.58
CA GLU A 24 -13.57 9.07 -12.50
C GLU A 24 -13.05 8.42 -11.22
N LEU A 25 -13.76 8.62 -10.11
CA LEU A 25 -13.44 8.00 -8.83
C LEU A 25 -13.57 6.46 -8.90
N THR A 26 -14.65 5.97 -9.53
CA THR A 26 -14.87 4.53 -9.72
C THR A 26 -13.79 3.91 -10.60
N GLU A 27 -13.46 4.56 -11.73
CA GLU A 27 -12.39 4.12 -12.62
C GLU A 27 -11.04 4.11 -11.91
N ALA A 28 -10.74 5.16 -11.15
CA ALA A 28 -9.50 5.27 -10.40
C ALA A 28 -9.37 4.17 -9.33
N ILE A 29 -10.43 3.89 -8.57
CA ILE A 29 -10.42 2.83 -7.55
C ILE A 29 -10.17 1.45 -8.16
N ASN A 30 -10.81 1.14 -9.29
CA ASN A 30 -10.61 -0.13 -9.99
C ASN A 30 -9.24 -0.21 -10.70
N SER A 31 -8.62 0.92 -11.02
CA SER A 31 -7.34 0.98 -11.76
C SER A 31 -6.10 1.16 -10.87
N MET A 32 -6.27 1.60 -9.62
CA MET A 32 -5.17 2.05 -8.76
C MET A 32 -4.08 1.00 -8.57
N PHE A 33 -4.47 -0.26 -8.36
CA PHE A 33 -3.52 -1.36 -8.21
C PHE A 33 -2.68 -1.56 -9.48
N ARG A 34 -3.31 -1.45 -10.66
CA ARG A 34 -2.60 -1.54 -11.94
C ARG A 34 -1.60 -0.41 -12.10
N TRP A 35 -1.99 0.82 -11.76
CA TRP A 35 -1.09 1.97 -11.81
C TRP A 35 0.13 1.80 -10.90
N TYR A 36 -0.08 1.28 -9.69
CA TYR A 36 1.03 0.95 -8.79
C TYR A 36 1.90 -0.19 -9.34
N ARG A 37 1.30 -1.21 -9.94
CA ARG A 37 2.02 -2.35 -10.54
C ARG A 37 2.89 -1.96 -11.72
N GLU A 38 2.44 -0.99 -12.52
CA GLU A 38 3.16 -0.48 -13.69
C GLU A 38 4.16 0.64 -13.34
N ALA A 39 4.14 1.13 -12.10
CA ALA A 39 5.10 2.13 -11.64
C ALA A 39 6.52 1.53 -11.54
N ALA A 40 7.51 2.29 -12.00
CA ALA A 40 8.91 1.90 -11.86
C ALA A 40 9.32 1.80 -10.38
N ILE A 41 8.93 2.78 -9.57
CA ILE A 41 9.22 2.86 -8.13
C ILE A 41 8.03 3.50 -7.42
N CYS A 42 7.64 2.93 -6.28
CA CYS A 42 6.73 3.56 -5.32
C CYS A 42 7.55 4.16 -4.17
N TYR A 43 7.46 5.48 -3.99
CA TYR A 43 8.12 6.17 -2.88
C TYR A 43 7.14 6.36 -1.72
N VAL A 44 7.45 5.76 -0.58
CA VAL A 44 6.67 5.86 0.65
C VAL A 44 7.32 6.88 1.58
N TYR A 45 6.62 7.98 1.82
CA TYR A 45 7.03 8.99 2.78
C TYR A 45 6.32 8.80 4.13
N LEU A 46 7.11 8.48 5.16
CA LEU A 46 6.63 8.22 6.51
C LEU A 46 6.73 9.48 7.37
N ALA A 47 5.68 10.28 7.37
CA ALA A 47 5.63 11.57 8.08
C ALA A 47 5.80 11.47 9.60
N ASP A 48 5.56 10.29 10.19
CA ASP A 48 5.66 10.01 11.62
C ASP A 48 6.93 9.24 12.02
N VAL A 49 7.84 9.02 11.08
CA VAL A 49 9.14 8.40 11.33
C VAL A 49 10.22 9.44 11.15
N TRP A 50 11.05 9.65 12.17
CA TRP A 50 12.18 10.56 12.08
C TRP A 50 13.49 9.83 12.38
N THR A 51 14.56 10.22 11.70
CA THR A 51 15.88 9.58 11.83
C THR A 51 16.92 10.59 12.29
N LYS A 52 17.81 10.19 13.20
CA LYS A 52 19.07 10.89 13.43
C LYS A 52 20.09 10.38 12.42
N GLU A 53 20.94 11.27 11.90
CA GLU A 53 22.20 10.82 11.30
C GLU A 53 23.00 10.10 12.38
N GLN A 54 23.47 8.89 12.08
CA GLN A 54 24.21 8.06 13.03
C GLN A 54 25.57 7.66 12.44
N PRO A 55 26.63 7.57 13.26
CA PRO A 55 27.94 7.10 12.82
C PRO A 55 27.97 5.59 12.50
N ASP A 56 27.09 4.80 13.11
CA ASP A 56 27.03 3.35 12.96
C ASP A 56 25.89 2.92 11.99
N PRO A 57 26.23 2.41 10.80
CA PRO A 57 25.27 1.93 9.80
C PRO A 57 24.46 0.71 10.23
N SER A 58 24.93 -0.05 11.24
CA SER A 58 24.25 -1.26 11.72
C SER A 58 23.10 -0.95 12.67
N SER A 59 23.11 0.22 13.30
CA SER A 59 22.05 0.66 14.20
C SER A 59 20.82 1.14 13.40
N LYS A 60 19.63 0.61 13.73
CA LYS A 60 18.34 1.07 13.17
C LYS A 60 17.52 1.79 14.26
N PRO A 61 17.93 2.96 14.76
CA PRO A 61 17.21 3.66 15.84
C PRO A 61 15.78 4.07 15.43
N TRP A 62 15.53 4.15 14.12
CA TRP A 62 14.23 4.46 13.55
C TRP A 62 13.28 3.26 13.51
N GLU A 63 13.76 2.02 13.74
CA GLU A 63 12.97 0.80 13.53
C GLU A 63 11.73 0.76 14.41
N ALA A 64 11.84 1.21 15.67
CA ALA A 64 10.69 1.31 16.56
C ALA A 64 9.62 2.28 16.03
N ALA A 65 10.03 3.43 15.49
CA ALA A 65 9.11 4.40 14.90
C ALA A 65 8.49 3.86 13.59
N PHE A 66 9.30 3.20 12.75
CA PHE A 66 8.82 2.55 11.53
C PHE A 66 7.75 1.51 11.81
N ARG A 67 7.98 0.60 12.77
CA ARG A 67 7.00 -0.41 13.19
C ARG A 67 5.68 0.18 13.66
N ASN A 68 5.71 1.37 14.24
CA ASN A 68 4.54 2.09 14.74
C ASN A 68 3.97 3.12 13.76
N SER A 69 4.50 3.21 12.53
CA SER A 69 4.03 4.19 11.56
C SER A 69 2.57 3.94 11.20
N ARG A 70 1.79 5.02 11.16
CA ARG A 70 0.38 5.02 10.71
C ARG A 70 0.23 4.58 9.26
N TRP A 71 1.31 4.59 8.47
CA TRP A 71 1.26 4.07 7.11
C TRP A 71 0.81 2.60 7.08
N PHE A 72 1.20 1.78 8.07
CA PHE A 72 0.81 0.37 8.16
C PHE A 72 -0.66 0.15 8.57
N THR A 73 -1.32 1.18 9.10
CA THR A 73 -2.72 1.10 9.56
C THR A 73 -3.70 1.73 8.59
N ARG A 74 -3.25 2.28 7.46
CA ARG A 74 -4.13 2.84 6.40
C ARG A 74 -4.51 1.74 5.40
N GLY A 75 -5.78 1.67 5.00
CA GLY A 75 -6.28 0.65 4.05
C GLY A 75 -5.56 0.68 2.69
N TRP A 76 -5.59 1.84 2.03
CA TRP A 76 -5.07 2.03 0.68
C TRP A 76 -3.57 1.73 0.50
N THR A 77 -2.78 1.88 1.58
CA THR A 77 -1.33 1.61 1.52
C THR A 77 -1.00 0.12 1.38
N LEU A 78 -2.01 -0.77 1.47
CA LEU A 78 -1.85 -2.18 1.14
C LEU A 78 -1.54 -2.37 -0.35
N GLN A 79 -2.20 -1.61 -1.23
CA GLN A 79 -1.90 -1.63 -2.67
C GLN A 79 -0.53 -1.04 -2.95
N GLU A 80 -0.18 0.08 -2.30
CA GLU A 80 1.16 0.70 -2.38
C GLU A 80 2.29 -0.29 -2.03
N LEU A 81 2.03 -1.20 -1.09
CA LEU A 81 3.01 -2.21 -0.66
C LEU A 81 3.14 -3.39 -1.65
N LEU A 82 1.99 -3.92 -2.09
CA LEU A 82 1.91 -5.19 -2.80
C LEU A 82 2.05 -5.04 -4.32
N ALA A 83 1.46 -4.00 -4.91
CA ALA A 83 1.39 -3.87 -6.36
C ALA A 83 2.73 -3.52 -7.01
N PRO A 84 3.50 -2.52 -6.52
CA PRO A 84 4.74 -2.11 -7.18
C PRO A 84 5.85 -3.16 -7.07
N PRO A 85 6.70 -3.31 -8.10
CA PRO A 85 7.88 -4.16 -8.02
C PRO A 85 8.89 -3.63 -6.99
N VAL A 86 9.03 -2.30 -6.91
CA VAL A 86 9.96 -1.61 -6.01
C VAL A 86 9.20 -0.62 -5.14
N VAL A 87 9.42 -0.69 -3.83
CA VAL A 87 8.90 0.26 -2.84
C VAL A 87 10.06 0.76 -2.00
N GLU A 88 10.28 2.07 -1.97
CA GLU A 88 11.33 2.71 -1.18
C GLU A 88 10.72 3.55 -0.04
N PHE A 89 11.22 3.33 1.18
CA PHE A 89 10.73 4.01 2.37
C PHE A 89 11.65 5.17 2.76
N PHE A 90 11.04 6.32 3.03
CA PHE A 90 11.71 7.54 3.45
C PHE A 90 11.13 8.06 4.76
N SER A 91 11.98 8.56 5.64
CA SER A 91 11.57 9.26 6.86
C SER A 91 11.04 10.67 6.57
N SER A 92 10.46 11.29 7.60
CA SER A 92 9.97 12.67 7.57
C SER A 92 11.06 13.71 7.27
N ASN A 93 12.31 13.42 7.60
CA ASN A 93 13.47 14.24 7.23
C ASN A 93 14.14 13.84 5.91
N GLY A 94 13.49 12.99 5.10
CA GLY A 94 13.93 12.67 3.74
C GLY A 94 15.06 11.63 3.65
N ASN A 95 15.40 10.94 4.74
CA ASN A 95 16.41 9.89 4.74
C ASN A 95 15.81 8.57 4.28
N ARG A 96 16.54 7.85 3.42
CA ARG A 96 16.14 6.51 2.96
C ARG A 96 16.30 5.50 4.09
N LEU A 97 15.22 4.81 4.42
CA LEU A 97 15.18 3.76 5.45
C LEU A 97 15.52 2.37 4.87
N GLY A 98 15.16 2.16 3.61
CA GLY A 98 15.33 0.89 2.91
C GLY A 98 14.26 0.69 1.86
N ASP A 99 14.38 -0.39 1.11
CA ASP A 99 13.34 -0.86 0.19
C ASP A 99 12.61 -2.07 0.76
N LYS A 100 11.58 -2.51 0.03
CA LYS A 100 10.77 -3.68 0.35
C LYS A 100 11.58 -4.96 0.57
N GLN A 101 12.72 -5.13 -0.09
CA GLN A 101 13.57 -6.32 0.07
C GLN A 101 14.42 -6.22 1.33
N LEU A 102 15.07 -5.07 1.56
CA LEU A 102 15.89 -4.83 2.74
C LEU A 102 15.08 -4.90 4.05
N LEU A 103 13.79 -4.54 3.98
CA LEU A 103 12.89 -4.46 5.14
C LEU A 103 11.88 -5.62 5.22
N GLU A 104 12.07 -6.68 4.44
CA GLU A 104 11.06 -7.75 4.32
C GLU A 104 10.73 -8.45 5.65
N GLU A 105 11.70 -8.59 6.55
CA GLU A 105 11.49 -9.19 7.87
C GLU A 105 10.63 -8.26 8.74
N GLN A 106 10.96 -6.97 8.79
CA GLN A 106 10.16 -5.97 9.49
C GLN A 106 8.74 -5.91 8.90
N LEU A 107 8.61 -5.89 7.58
CA LEU A 107 7.33 -5.85 6.88
C LEU A 107 6.48 -7.08 7.16
N PHE A 108 7.06 -8.29 7.12
CA PHE A 108 6.37 -9.53 7.49
C PHE A 108 5.87 -9.47 8.94
N GLN A 109 6.71 -9.04 9.88
CA GLN A 109 6.34 -8.96 11.29
C GLN A 109 5.23 -7.93 11.57
N ILE A 110 5.22 -6.80 10.85
CA ILE A 110 4.20 -5.75 11.02
C ILE A 110 2.87 -6.15 10.35
N THR A 111 2.93 -6.69 9.13
CA THR A 111 1.76 -6.85 8.27
C THR A 111 1.20 -8.27 8.23
N GLY A 112 2.00 -9.28 8.59
CA GLY A 112 1.68 -10.69 8.40
C GLY A 112 1.72 -11.17 6.95
N ILE A 113 2.10 -10.30 6.00
CA ILE A 113 2.15 -10.63 4.57
C ILE A 113 3.41 -11.47 4.29
N PRO A 114 3.28 -12.70 3.74
CA PRO A 114 4.43 -13.55 3.46
C PRO A 114 5.46 -12.87 2.56
N VAL A 115 6.75 -13.10 2.82
CA VAL A 115 7.86 -12.53 2.04
C VAL A 115 7.75 -12.86 0.54
N LEU A 116 7.19 -14.04 0.19
CA LEU A 116 6.93 -14.41 -1.21
C LEU A 116 5.92 -13.49 -1.91
N ALA A 117 4.90 -13.01 -1.18
CA ALA A 117 3.94 -12.02 -1.69
C ALA A 117 4.58 -10.63 -1.75
N LEU A 118 5.30 -10.21 -0.69
CA LEU A 118 6.00 -8.91 -0.67
C LEU A 118 6.97 -8.77 -1.85
N ARG A 119 7.74 -9.83 -2.17
CA ARG A 119 8.69 -9.85 -3.29
C ARG A 119 8.03 -10.02 -4.67
N GLY A 120 6.72 -10.26 -4.74
CA GLY A 120 6.03 -10.58 -5.99
C GLY A 120 6.51 -11.88 -6.66
N ARG A 121 7.16 -12.79 -5.90
CA ARG A 121 7.65 -14.08 -6.43
C ARG A 121 6.55 -15.13 -6.56
N ARG A 122 5.48 -14.96 -5.78
CA ARG A 122 4.27 -15.78 -5.86
C ARG A 122 3.10 -14.88 -6.25
N PRO A 123 2.34 -15.21 -7.31
CA PRO A 123 1.11 -14.49 -7.65
C PRO A 123 0.17 -14.37 -6.44
N LEU A 124 -0.51 -13.22 -6.31
CA LEU A 124 -1.44 -13.00 -5.19
C LEU A 124 -2.63 -13.97 -5.24
N SER A 125 -2.99 -14.47 -6.43
CA SER A 125 -4.02 -15.49 -6.66
C SER A 125 -3.71 -16.84 -6.01
N ASP A 126 -2.44 -17.14 -5.71
CA ASP A 126 -2.06 -18.40 -5.08
C ASP A 126 -2.27 -18.39 -3.55
N PHE A 127 -2.58 -17.23 -2.98
CA PHE A 127 -2.97 -17.09 -1.59
C PHE A 127 -4.50 -17.18 -1.49
N SER A 128 -4.97 -17.87 -0.46
CA SER A 128 -6.40 -18.04 -0.20
C SER A 128 -7.10 -16.71 -0.02
N PHE A 129 -8.42 -16.72 -0.17
CA PHE A 129 -9.25 -15.56 0.09
C PHE A 129 -9.01 -15.02 1.51
N ASP A 130 -9.03 -15.92 2.51
CA ASP A 130 -8.86 -15.56 3.91
C ASP A 130 -7.46 -15.00 4.20
N GLU A 131 -6.40 -15.55 3.61
CA GLU A 131 -5.05 -14.99 3.74
C GLU A 131 -4.99 -13.54 3.24
N ARG A 132 -5.57 -13.28 2.06
CA ARG A 132 -5.59 -11.92 1.48
C ARG A 132 -6.41 -10.96 2.33
N VAL A 133 -7.55 -11.39 2.87
CA VAL A 133 -8.36 -10.61 3.83
C VAL A 133 -7.60 -10.31 5.11
N LEU A 134 -6.83 -11.26 5.64
CA LEU A 134 -6.02 -11.07 6.84
C LEU A 134 -4.98 -9.95 6.68
N TRP A 135 -4.48 -9.70 5.47
CA TRP A 135 -3.54 -8.60 5.21
C TRP A 135 -4.15 -7.20 5.42
N ALA A 136 -5.48 -7.09 5.37
CA ALA A 136 -6.23 -5.87 5.62
C ALA A 136 -6.70 -5.72 7.07
N ARG A 137 -6.61 -6.77 7.91
CA ARG A 137 -7.15 -6.86 9.28
C ARG A 137 -6.85 -5.63 10.16
N ASN A 138 -5.60 -5.18 10.18
CA ASN A 138 -5.16 -4.11 11.07
C ASN A 138 -5.21 -2.72 10.40
N ARG A 139 -5.87 -2.63 9.24
CA ARG A 139 -5.96 -1.42 8.44
C ARG A 139 -7.34 -0.79 8.56
N ASN A 140 -7.34 0.54 8.48
CA ASN A 140 -8.51 1.39 8.65
C ASN A 140 -8.63 2.33 7.46
N THR A 141 -9.86 2.66 7.13
CA THR A 141 -10.22 3.58 6.06
C THR A 141 -11.17 4.65 6.58
N LYS A 142 -11.21 5.80 5.91
CA LYS A 142 -12.10 6.92 6.29
C LYS A 142 -13.56 6.58 6.01
N ARG A 143 -13.83 6.00 4.85
CA ARG A 143 -15.12 5.39 4.50
C ARG A 143 -15.00 3.90 4.71
N GLU A 144 -15.99 3.30 5.34
CA GLU A 144 -15.88 1.92 5.79
C GLU A 144 -15.82 0.92 4.63
N GLU A 145 -16.45 1.25 3.50
CA GLU A 145 -16.47 0.42 2.29
C GLU A 145 -15.12 0.43 1.56
N ASP A 146 -14.31 1.48 1.75
CA ASP A 146 -12.96 1.55 1.20
C ASP A 146 -12.07 0.41 1.69
N LEU A 147 -12.40 -0.22 2.84
CA LEU A 147 -11.65 -1.38 3.29
C LEU A 147 -11.78 -2.53 2.27
N ALA A 148 -12.99 -2.77 1.74
CA ALA A 148 -13.20 -3.73 0.65
C ALA A 148 -12.62 -3.21 -0.68
N TYR A 149 -12.87 -1.94 -1.02
CA TYR A 149 -12.40 -1.38 -2.29
C TYR A 149 -10.87 -1.30 -2.41
N SER A 150 -10.16 -1.13 -1.30
CA SER A 150 -8.71 -1.17 -1.26
C SER A 150 -8.14 -2.56 -1.58
N MET A 151 -8.99 -3.60 -1.66
CA MET A 151 -8.57 -4.97 -1.95
C MET A 151 -8.86 -5.42 -3.38
N LEU A 152 -9.57 -4.63 -4.21
CA LEU A 152 -10.01 -5.07 -5.54
C LEU A 152 -8.86 -5.59 -6.41
N GLY A 153 -7.75 -4.84 -6.47
CA GLY A 153 -6.57 -5.27 -7.23
C GLY A 153 -5.77 -6.41 -6.60
N ILE A 154 -5.93 -6.68 -5.30
CA ILE A 154 -5.35 -7.85 -4.63
C ILE A 154 -6.13 -9.12 -5.03
N PHE A 155 -7.43 -8.95 -5.29
CA PHE A 155 -8.31 -9.99 -5.82
C PHE A 155 -8.34 -10.08 -7.34
N ASP A 156 -7.76 -9.09 -8.04
CA ASP A 156 -7.80 -8.94 -9.49
C ASP A 156 -9.24 -8.87 -10.05
N ILE A 157 -10.10 -8.13 -9.35
CA ILE A 157 -11.50 -7.93 -9.73
C ILE A 157 -11.82 -6.46 -9.94
N SER A 158 -12.95 -6.19 -10.60
CA SER A 158 -13.51 -4.85 -10.77
C SER A 158 -14.99 -4.86 -10.43
N ILE A 159 -15.41 -4.02 -9.49
CA ILE A 159 -16.83 -3.91 -9.09
C ILE A 159 -17.26 -2.44 -9.06
N PRO A 160 -18.57 -2.15 -9.23
CA PRO A 160 -19.10 -0.81 -9.02
C PRO A 160 -18.78 -0.26 -7.61
N VAL A 161 -18.23 0.95 -7.52
CA VAL A 161 -17.97 1.62 -6.25
C VAL A 161 -19.24 2.35 -5.81
N ILE A 162 -19.80 1.93 -4.69
CA ILE A 162 -21.02 2.49 -4.10
C ILE A 162 -20.67 2.99 -2.70
N TYR A 163 -20.65 4.31 -2.52
CA TYR A 163 -20.43 4.89 -1.20
C TYR A 163 -21.75 5.05 -0.44
N GLY A 164 -21.74 4.68 0.84
CA GLY A 164 -22.94 4.56 1.68
C GLY A 164 -23.59 3.17 1.61
N GLU A 165 -22.94 2.17 0.99
CA GLU A 165 -23.48 0.81 0.96
C GLU A 165 -23.24 0.03 2.26
N GLU A 166 -22.39 0.53 3.16
CA GLU A 166 -21.88 -0.16 4.35
C GLU A 166 -20.80 -1.20 4.03
N LYS A 167 -19.85 -1.33 4.94
CA LYS A 167 -18.67 -2.21 4.78
C LYS A 167 -19.08 -3.66 4.52
N GLU A 168 -20.06 -4.17 5.25
CA GLU A 168 -20.52 -5.55 5.14
C GLU A 168 -21.14 -5.84 3.77
N LYS A 169 -21.82 -4.87 3.12
CA LYS A 169 -22.33 -5.04 1.75
C LYS A 169 -21.18 -5.03 0.74
N ALA A 170 -20.24 -4.10 0.88
CA ALA A 170 -19.07 -4.04 0.01
C ALA A 170 -18.24 -5.35 0.07
N PHE A 171 -18.00 -5.89 1.28
CA PHE A 171 -17.32 -7.18 1.44
C PHE A 171 -18.14 -8.36 0.88
N ARG A 172 -19.47 -8.38 1.05
CA ARG A 172 -20.31 -9.42 0.43
C ARG A 172 -20.21 -9.42 -1.10
N ARG A 173 -20.05 -8.24 -1.71
CA ARG A 173 -19.85 -8.13 -3.16
C ARG A 173 -18.45 -8.60 -3.56
N LEU A 174 -17.43 -8.20 -2.80
CA LEU A 174 -16.05 -8.68 -2.97
C LEU A 174 -15.96 -10.22 -2.96
N THR A 175 -16.72 -10.90 -2.10
CA THR A 175 -16.71 -12.37 -1.97
C THR A 175 -17.46 -13.13 -3.09
N ARG A 176 -18.24 -12.44 -3.93
CA ARG A 176 -19.14 -13.07 -4.91
C ARG A 176 -18.59 -13.12 -6.34
N GLU A 177 -17.48 -12.42 -6.59
CA GLU A 177 -16.72 -12.48 -7.84
C GLU A 177 -15.72 -13.64 -7.79
#